data_AF-A0A1G5VXK0-F1
#
_entry.id   AF-A0A1G5VXK0-F1
#
_cell.length_a   1.000
_cell.length_b   1.000
_cell.length_c   1.000
_cell.angle_alpha   90.00
_cell.angle_beta   90.00
_cell.angle_gamma   90.00
#
_symmetry.space_group_name_H-M   'P 1'
#
loop_
_entity.id
_entity.type
_entity.pdbx_description
1 polymer ?
#
loop_
_entity_poly.entity_id
_entity_poly.type
_entity_poly.pdbx_seq_one_letter_code
_entity_poly.pdbx_strand_id
1 'polypeptide(L)'
;MNDSSVVAIKKRSANRAAQLQYAAFLGGAFLCICEGAQAIQLDVGNPDMVLTVGNTLRYAAGWRAEGRDSSIARSPNTDEGDNAYDRGEMVTNRLDLLTEIDFSYQRRFGFRLSGAAWKDFAFNDRVNTGDGLSDRGSYENNRYSGYTRRYGEGLSGEILDAYVFDNFQIGPVESSVKVGRLADLWGEAIALSAHSVSYAQAPSDGYKGLVNPGADAKELALPIGQISGKFQLTSELTLLAQYFYEWKPTRVAEGGTYLGGTDFILEGPDRFSLAPGLFLANGGVKKPNDGGDWGVGTRWRPTWFDGTIGTYYREFTERTPTVSLDLANRQYHAIYPDKAKLMGISLSKNIGGVSTGLELVHRQNTAFNSTITDGAKEGARGDSNHVLLNAIYAMGPNSIWDSANLTGELAYSRWDKVTSGEQYFNRCENGRSADTGCVTRDAWQTFLQFSPTWTGVWPGWDITTKASYNAGIKGNSAVLGGGNEHAGSYSMGVTFTYNQQQDFSIAYNDYLATHETGANGLISASNGQQLQDRGWLVFTYKNTFE
;
A
#
# COMPACT_ATOMS: atom_id res chain seq x y z
N MET A 1 -1.39 45.65 59.33
CA MET A 1 -0.73 44.36 59.06
C MET A 1 -1.83 43.42 58.59
N ASN A 2 -1.93 43.29 57.27
CA ASN A 2 -2.92 42.48 56.55
C ASN A 2 -2.47 41.02 56.58
N ASP A 3 -3.40 40.10 56.80
CA ASP A 3 -3.28 38.78 56.18
C ASP A 3 -4.68 38.25 55.82
N SER A 4 -4.82 37.90 54.54
CA SER A 4 -6.08 37.59 53.87
C SER A 4 -6.12 36.09 53.58
N SER A 5 -7.06 35.37 54.18
CA SER A 5 -7.43 34.00 53.82
C SER A 5 -8.62 34.03 52.86
N VAL A 6 -8.40 33.72 51.58
CA VAL A 6 -9.46 33.49 50.60
C VAL A 6 -9.26 32.12 49.96
N VAL A 7 -10.19 31.20 50.26
CA VAL A 7 -10.41 29.96 49.53
C VAL A 7 -11.07 30.33 48.20
N ALA A 8 -10.34 30.16 47.08
CA ALA A 8 -10.88 30.34 45.74
C ALA A 8 -11.20 28.99 45.10
N ILE A 9 -12.50 28.68 45.01
CA ILE A 9 -13.05 27.59 44.21
C ILE A 9 -12.80 27.92 42.72
N LYS A 10 -11.90 27.19 42.05
CA LYS A 10 -11.69 27.29 40.60
C LYS A 10 -12.90 26.69 39.87
N LYS A 11 -13.71 27.56 39.25
CA LYS A 11 -14.71 27.22 38.23
C LYS A 11 -14.03 26.47 37.07
N ARG A 12 -14.48 25.24 36.79
CA ARG A 12 -14.24 24.55 35.52
C ARG A 12 -14.95 25.33 34.41
N SER A 13 -14.22 25.71 33.36
CA SER A 13 -14.82 26.32 32.18
C SER A 13 -15.61 25.25 31.41
N ALA A 14 -16.93 25.43 31.36
CA ALA A 14 -17.82 24.76 30.44
C ALA A 14 -17.58 25.30 29.03
N ASN A 15 -16.71 24.67 28.24
CA ASN A 15 -16.57 24.96 26.80
C ASN A 15 -16.11 23.75 25.94
N ARG A 16 -16.16 22.51 26.47
CA ARG A 16 -15.84 21.28 25.69
C ARG A 16 -17.06 20.51 25.17
N ALA A 17 -18.28 20.90 25.54
CA ALA A 17 -19.50 20.19 25.12
C ALA A 17 -20.10 20.72 23.79
N ALA A 18 -19.70 21.91 23.32
CA ALA A 18 -20.30 22.53 22.14
C ALA A 18 -19.66 22.12 20.79
N GLN A 19 -18.45 21.55 20.79
CA GLN A 19 -17.79 21.11 19.55
C GLN A 19 -18.21 19.68 19.10
N LEU A 20 -18.66 18.82 20.03
CA LEU A 20 -19.18 17.49 19.68
C LEU A 20 -20.53 17.54 18.94
N GLN A 21 -21.33 18.58 19.14
CA GLN A 21 -22.64 18.69 18.48
C GLN A 21 -22.54 19.20 17.04
N TYR A 22 -21.49 19.94 16.66
CA TYR A 22 -21.30 20.41 15.29
C TYR A 22 -20.62 19.37 14.38
N ALA A 23 -19.76 18.50 14.92
CA ALA A 23 -19.17 17.39 14.15
C ALA A 23 -20.23 16.32 13.77
N ALA A 24 -21.23 16.11 14.62
CA ALA A 24 -22.35 15.21 14.32
C ALA A 24 -23.38 15.80 13.33
N PHE A 25 -23.50 17.13 13.24
CA PHE A 25 -24.46 17.78 12.34
C PHE A 25 -23.96 17.93 10.89
N LEU A 26 -22.64 17.95 10.65
CA LEU A 26 -22.09 17.96 9.29
C LEU A 26 -22.04 16.56 8.66
N GLY A 27 -21.94 15.49 9.46
CA GLY A 27 -22.06 14.10 8.99
C GLY A 27 -23.49 13.65 8.69
N GLY A 28 -24.51 14.36 9.19
CA GLY A 28 -25.93 14.02 8.99
C GLY A 28 -26.63 14.77 7.85
N ALA A 29 -26.06 15.87 7.35
CA ALA A 29 -26.73 16.74 6.37
C ALA A 29 -26.50 16.38 4.89
N PHE A 30 -25.72 15.34 4.58
CA PHE A 30 -25.50 14.84 3.21
C PHE A 30 -26.25 13.52 2.91
N LEU A 31 -27.14 13.07 3.79
CA LEU A 31 -27.88 11.80 3.65
C LEU A 31 -29.27 11.95 2.98
N CYS A 32 -29.60 13.11 2.42
CA CYS A 32 -30.83 13.29 1.67
C CYS A 32 -30.57 13.89 0.28
N ILE A 33 -31.05 13.18 -0.73
CA ILE A 33 -31.04 13.45 -2.18
C ILE A 33 -29.75 13.00 -2.92
N CYS A 34 -29.49 11.69 -2.93
CA CYS A 34 -28.95 11.04 -4.14
C CYS A 34 -30.12 10.28 -4.80
N GLU A 35 -30.99 11.02 -5.49
CA GLU A 35 -31.85 10.39 -6.50
C GLU A 35 -30.93 9.83 -7.61
N GLY A 36 -30.88 8.50 -7.68
CA GLY A 36 -30.31 7.68 -8.76
C GLY A 36 -29.30 8.32 -9.70
N ALA A 37 -28.02 8.35 -9.32
CA ALA A 37 -26.95 8.42 -10.31
C ALA A 37 -26.85 7.05 -10.99
N GLN A 38 -27.60 6.87 -12.07
CA GLN A 38 -27.46 5.75 -12.98
C GLN A 38 -26.30 6.02 -13.93
N ALA A 39 -25.46 5.02 -14.21
CA ALA A 39 -25.54 4.45 -15.56
C ALA A 39 -25.39 5.41 -16.75
N ILE A 40 -24.48 6.40 -16.82
CA ILE A 40 -24.49 7.30 -18.00
C ILE A 40 -23.58 6.75 -19.10
N GLN A 41 -24.07 5.73 -19.81
CA GLN A 41 -23.59 5.49 -21.17
C GLN A 41 -24.08 6.65 -22.04
N LEU A 42 -23.19 7.60 -22.31
CA LEU A 42 -23.52 8.75 -23.15
C LEU A 42 -23.73 8.25 -24.59
N ASP A 43 -24.95 8.38 -25.10
CA ASP A 43 -25.22 8.17 -26.52
C ASP A 43 -24.53 9.28 -27.32
N VAL A 44 -23.39 8.91 -27.90
CA VAL A 44 -22.56 9.78 -28.74
C VAL A 44 -23.05 9.83 -30.20
N GLY A 45 -24.22 9.26 -30.49
CA GLY A 45 -24.89 9.33 -31.80
C GLY A 45 -24.24 8.48 -32.90
N ASN A 46 -23.24 7.65 -32.55
CA ASN A 46 -22.56 6.75 -33.47
C ASN A 46 -22.40 5.35 -32.81
N PRO A 47 -22.98 4.27 -33.38
CA PRO A 47 -22.90 2.93 -32.81
C PRO A 47 -21.47 2.35 -32.76
N ASP A 48 -20.55 2.91 -33.54
CA ASP A 48 -19.13 2.52 -33.50
C ASP A 48 -18.39 3.16 -32.31
N MET A 49 -18.97 4.16 -31.64
CA MET A 49 -18.35 4.85 -30.51
C MET A 49 -19.00 4.43 -29.20
N VAL A 50 -18.16 4.07 -28.22
CA VAL A 50 -18.58 3.77 -26.85
C VAL A 50 -17.82 4.69 -25.92
N LEU A 51 -18.55 5.47 -25.13
CA LEU A 51 -18.02 6.30 -24.06
C LEU A 51 -18.67 5.88 -22.73
N THR A 52 -17.84 5.49 -21.78
CA THR A 52 -18.24 5.17 -20.41
C THR A 52 -17.59 6.17 -19.46
N VAL A 53 -18.39 6.68 -18.50
CA VAL A 53 -17.90 7.59 -17.47
C VAL A 53 -18.34 7.06 -16.10
N GLY A 54 -17.41 6.43 -15.40
CA GLY A 54 -17.62 5.90 -14.06
C GLY A 54 -17.19 6.89 -12.97
N ASN A 55 -17.92 6.91 -11.86
CA ASN A 55 -17.50 7.61 -10.65
C ASN A 55 -17.64 6.73 -9.42
N THR A 56 -16.63 6.68 -8.56
CA THR A 56 -16.70 6.01 -7.26
C THR A 56 -16.51 7.05 -6.16
N LEU A 57 -17.56 7.26 -5.37
CA LEU A 57 -17.51 8.08 -4.16
C LEU A 57 -17.26 7.18 -2.95
N ARG A 58 -16.32 7.60 -2.10
CA ARG A 58 -16.01 6.94 -0.83
C ARG A 58 -15.98 7.92 0.31
N TYR A 59 -16.56 7.52 1.43
CA TYR A 59 -16.46 8.21 2.71
C TYR A 59 -15.92 7.23 3.75
N ALA A 60 -14.90 7.63 4.50
CA ALA A 60 -14.33 6.84 5.59
C ALA A 60 -14.28 7.67 6.88
N ALA A 61 -14.79 7.12 7.98
CA ALA A 61 -14.66 7.69 9.31
C ALA A 61 -14.03 6.65 10.23
N GLY A 62 -12.88 6.97 10.82
CA GLY A 62 -12.11 6.02 11.61
C GLY A 62 -11.64 6.58 12.94
N TRP A 63 -11.56 5.71 13.95
CA TRP A 63 -11.19 6.04 15.32
C TRP A 63 -10.11 5.11 15.82
N ARG A 64 -9.11 5.66 16.51
CA ARG A 64 -8.12 4.86 17.23
C ARG A 64 -8.83 4.04 18.31
N ALA A 65 -8.71 2.72 18.26
CA ALA A 65 -9.38 1.81 19.19
C ALA A 65 -8.49 1.44 20.39
N GLU A 66 -7.18 1.43 20.18
CA GLU A 66 -6.17 1.03 21.17
C GLU A 66 -5.52 2.20 21.91
N GLY A 67 -4.89 1.90 23.04
CA GLY A 67 -4.05 2.86 23.76
C GLY A 67 -2.62 2.84 23.25
N ARG A 68 -1.86 3.88 23.57
CA ARG A 68 -0.43 3.99 23.23
C ARG A 68 0.42 2.97 23.97
N ASP A 69 1.30 2.29 23.26
CA ASP A 69 2.41 1.56 23.86
C ASP A 69 3.46 2.57 24.32
N SER A 70 3.71 2.63 25.64
CA SER A 70 4.66 3.57 26.23
C SER A 70 6.10 3.41 25.74
N SER A 71 6.48 2.26 25.22
CA SER A 71 7.80 2.03 24.63
C SER A 71 7.91 2.74 23.27
N ILE A 72 6.86 2.70 22.44
CA ILE A 72 6.79 3.39 21.14
C ILE A 72 6.63 4.90 21.35
N ALA A 73 5.65 5.30 22.16
CA ALA A 73 5.27 6.69 22.42
C ALA A 73 6.38 7.58 22.99
N ARG A 74 7.44 6.98 23.57
CA ARG A 74 8.55 7.68 24.21
C ARG A 74 9.89 7.40 23.54
N SER A 75 9.92 6.59 22.48
CA SER A 75 11.15 6.26 21.77
C SER A 75 11.37 7.27 20.64
N PRO A 76 12.53 7.95 20.62
CA PRO A 76 12.85 8.88 19.54
C PRO A 76 12.73 8.21 18.18
N ASN A 77 12.14 8.93 17.23
CA ASN A 77 12.02 8.52 15.83
C ASN A 77 10.94 7.46 15.55
N THR A 78 10.14 7.11 16.55
CA THR A 78 8.89 6.33 16.39
C THR A 78 7.71 6.94 17.16
N ASP A 79 7.95 8.01 17.91
CA ASP A 79 7.00 8.54 18.89
C ASP A 79 5.93 9.42 18.25
N GLU A 80 6.25 10.15 17.19
CA GLU A 80 5.36 11.20 16.68
C GLU A 80 4.06 10.63 16.10
N GLY A 81 4.16 9.54 15.32
CA GLY A 81 2.99 8.86 14.76
C GLY A 81 2.07 8.30 15.84
N ASP A 82 2.63 7.82 16.95
CA ASP A 82 1.86 7.30 18.07
C ASP A 82 1.21 8.42 18.92
N ASN A 83 1.89 9.57 19.06
CA ASN A 83 1.38 10.75 19.74
C ASN A 83 0.48 11.64 18.86
N ALA A 84 0.20 11.23 17.61
CA ALA A 84 -0.68 11.97 16.71
C ALA A 84 -2.14 12.02 17.19
N TYR A 85 -2.63 10.91 17.77
CA TYR A 85 -4.02 10.76 18.25
C TYR A 85 -4.12 9.94 19.53
N ASP A 86 -5.03 10.32 20.43
CA ASP A 86 -5.38 9.56 21.63
C ASP A 86 -6.41 8.44 21.30
N ARG A 87 -6.55 7.47 22.21
CA ARG A 87 -7.60 6.45 22.10
C ARG A 87 -8.98 7.10 22.02
N GLY A 88 -9.77 6.69 21.03
CA GLY A 88 -11.12 7.21 20.78
C GLY A 88 -11.13 8.52 19.97
N GLU A 89 -9.98 9.08 19.63
CA GLU A 89 -9.92 10.19 18.68
C GLU A 89 -10.09 9.69 17.25
N MET A 90 -10.65 10.57 16.41
CA MET A 90 -10.89 10.31 15.01
C MET A 90 -9.58 10.48 14.24
N VAL A 91 -9.08 9.40 13.64
CA VAL A 91 -7.81 9.36 12.90
C VAL A 91 -8.00 9.64 11.42
N THR A 92 -9.23 9.46 10.92
CA THR A 92 -9.61 9.80 9.55
C THR A 92 -11.08 10.20 9.47
N ASN A 93 -11.37 11.21 8.68
CA ASN A 93 -12.70 11.64 8.27
C ASN A 93 -12.60 12.08 6.80
N ARG A 94 -12.60 11.10 5.91
CA ARG A 94 -12.08 11.25 4.56
C ARG A 94 -13.15 11.08 3.51
N LEU A 95 -13.13 11.96 2.53
CA LEU A 95 -13.84 11.82 1.27
C LEU A 95 -12.81 11.53 0.16
N ASP A 96 -13.08 10.50 -0.63
CA ASP A 96 -12.35 10.17 -1.86
C ASP A 96 -13.34 10.09 -3.03
N LEU A 97 -12.92 10.62 -4.18
CA LEU A 97 -13.60 10.51 -5.46
C LEU A 97 -12.63 9.92 -6.48
N LEU A 98 -13.06 8.87 -7.17
CA LEU A 98 -12.40 8.33 -8.36
C LEU A 98 -13.32 8.56 -9.57
N THR A 99 -12.79 9.12 -10.64
CA THR A 99 -13.48 9.27 -11.92
C THR A 99 -12.71 8.51 -12.99
N GLU A 100 -13.42 7.75 -13.82
CA GLU A 100 -12.88 6.93 -14.89
C GLU A 100 -13.63 7.24 -16.19
N ILE A 101 -12.89 7.49 -17.26
CA ILE A 101 -13.41 7.79 -18.59
C ILE A 101 -12.75 6.83 -19.56
N ASP A 102 -13.56 5.99 -20.19
CA ASP A 102 -13.12 5.05 -21.21
C ASP A 102 -13.84 5.37 -22.53
N PHE A 103 -13.06 5.59 -23.57
CA PHE A 103 -13.56 5.82 -24.91
C PHE A 103 -13.02 4.75 -25.86
N SER A 104 -13.88 4.20 -26.71
CA SER A 104 -13.53 3.20 -27.71
C SER A 104 -14.27 3.45 -29.01
N TYR A 105 -13.55 3.36 -30.13
CA TYR A 105 -14.09 3.41 -31.48
C TYR A 105 -13.86 2.06 -32.17
N GLN A 106 -14.94 1.49 -32.71
CA GLN A 106 -14.99 0.18 -33.37
C GLN A 106 -14.39 -0.95 -32.52
N ARG A 107 -14.35 -0.77 -31.19
CA ARG A 107 -13.63 -1.66 -30.24
C ARG A 107 -12.14 -1.83 -30.54
N ARG A 108 -11.60 -0.95 -31.39
CA ARG A 108 -10.27 -1.06 -31.96
C ARG A 108 -9.31 -0.04 -31.34
N PHE A 109 -9.62 1.24 -31.47
CA PHE A 109 -8.79 2.30 -30.92
C PHE A 109 -9.54 3.10 -29.87
N GLY A 110 -8.83 3.66 -28.91
CA GLY A 110 -9.46 4.41 -27.85
C GLY A 110 -8.48 4.99 -26.84
N PHE A 111 -9.04 5.54 -25.77
CA PHE A 111 -8.28 6.05 -24.65
C PHE A 111 -8.95 5.70 -23.32
N ARG A 112 -8.13 5.69 -22.28
CA ARG A 112 -8.56 5.66 -20.89
C ARG A 112 -7.94 6.83 -20.14
N LEU A 113 -8.76 7.52 -19.38
CA LEU A 113 -8.37 8.58 -18.45
C LEU A 113 -8.99 8.30 -17.09
N SER A 114 -8.21 8.31 -16.02
CA SER A 114 -8.75 8.23 -14.67
C SER A 114 -8.09 9.27 -13.75
N GLY A 115 -8.83 9.72 -12.74
CA GLY A 115 -8.36 10.72 -11.79
C GLY A 115 -8.96 10.52 -10.41
N ALA A 116 -8.18 10.82 -9.39
CA ALA A 116 -8.60 10.73 -8.00
C ALA A 116 -8.53 12.12 -7.32
N ALA A 117 -9.46 12.39 -6.41
CA ALA A 117 -9.47 13.57 -5.55
C ALA A 117 -9.85 13.19 -4.12
N TRP A 118 -9.31 13.90 -3.14
CA TRP A 118 -9.54 13.57 -1.72
C TRP A 118 -9.38 14.75 -0.77
N LYS A 119 -10.04 14.64 0.39
CA LYS A 119 -9.87 15.50 1.57
C LYS A 119 -10.12 14.67 2.84
N ASP A 120 -9.23 14.78 3.81
CA ASP A 120 -9.43 14.27 5.16
C ASP A 120 -9.61 15.46 6.12
N PHE A 121 -10.75 15.48 6.82
CA PHE A 121 -11.11 16.53 7.77
C PHE A 121 -10.62 16.25 9.19
N ALA A 122 -10.19 15.02 9.49
CA ALA A 122 -9.62 14.65 10.78
C ALA A 122 -8.10 14.88 10.83
N PHE A 123 -7.43 14.94 9.67
CA PHE A 123 -6.00 15.14 9.60
C PHE A 123 -5.56 16.44 10.30
N ASN A 124 -4.74 16.29 11.33
CA ASN A 124 -4.20 17.41 12.10
C ASN A 124 -2.83 17.84 11.53
N ASP A 125 -2.68 19.10 11.10
CA ASP A 125 -1.40 19.65 10.61
C ASP A 125 -0.33 19.86 11.73
N ARG A 126 -0.53 19.29 12.92
CA ARG A 126 0.42 19.40 14.02
C ARG A 126 1.07 18.06 14.31
N VAL A 127 2.39 18.13 14.50
CA VAL A 127 3.21 17.00 14.93
C VAL A 127 3.37 17.09 16.44
N ASN A 128 3.05 16.01 17.15
CA ASN A 128 3.20 15.93 18.59
C ASN A 128 4.32 14.93 18.91
N THR A 129 5.35 15.39 19.61
CA THR A 129 6.40 14.51 20.13
C THR A 129 6.01 13.94 21.49
N GLY A 130 6.54 12.77 21.83
CA GLY A 130 6.40 12.16 23.15
C GLY A 130 7.02 13.00 24.28
N ASP A 131 6.69 12.61 25.52
CA ASP A 131 7.20 13.27 26.73
C ASP A 131 8.74 13.28 26.76
N GLY A 132 9.33 14.48 26.88
CA GLY A 132 10.79 14.65 26.90
C GLY A 132 11.47 14.60 25.52
N LEU A 133 10.71 14.61 24.42
CA LEU A 133 11.23 14.56 23.05
C LEU A 133 10.96 15.85 22.24
N SER A 134 10.55 16.94 22.88
CA SER A 134 10.23 18.20 22.20
C SER A 134 11.38 18.82 21.40
N ASP A 135 12.62 18.45 21.71
CA ASP A 135 13.84 18.88 21.02
C ASP A 135 14.35 17.85 19.99
N ARG A 136 13.51 16.87 19.64
CA ARG A 136 13.84 15.75 18.75
C ARG A 136 12.85 15.56 17.59
N GLY A 137 11.87 16.46 17.44
CA GLY A 137 10.85 16.33 16.40
C GLY A 137 11.39 16.35 14.96
N SER A 138 10.78 15.55 14.09
CA SER A 138 11.18 15.31 12.69
C SER A 138 10.73 16.41 11.73
N TYR A 139 9.78 17.24 12.14
CA TYR A 139 9.29 18.39 11.38
C TYR A 139 9.68 19.71 12.04
N GLU A 140 10.07 20.69 11.23
CA GLU A 140 10.32 22.03 11.70
C GLU A 140 9.02 22.71 12.13
N ASN A 141 9.07 23.44 13.25
CA ASN A 141 7.91 24.15 13.82
C ASN A 141 6.72 23.24 14.19
N ASN A 142 6.92 21.91 14.28
CA ASN A 142 5.89 20.93 14.61
C ASN A 142 4.70 20.97 13.64
N ARG A 143 4.95 21.19 12.34
CA ARG A 143 3.94 21.23 11.28
C ARG A 143 4.32 20.27 10.16
N TYR A 144 3.34 19.52 9.66
CA TYR A 144 3.58 18.61 8.56
C TYR A 144 3.95 19.39 7.29
N SER A 145 4.87 18.84 6.49
CA SER A 145 5.29 19.45 5.23
C SER A 145 4.15 19.49 4.21
N GLY A 146 4.35 20.27 3.14
CA GLY A 146 3.39 20.34 2.03
C GLY A 146 3.15 18.97 1.38
N TYR A 147 4.18 18.10 1.34
CA TYR A 147 4.07 16.75 0.80
C TYR A 147 3.18 15.87 1.69
N THR A 148 3.44 15.82 3.00
CA THR A 148 2.64 15.04 3.95
C THR A 148 1.18 15.49 3.93
N ARG A 149 0.92 16.80 3.97
CA ARG A 149 -0.45 17.34 3.89
C ARG A 149 -1.15 17.06 2.56
N ARG A 150 -0.43 17.06 1.44
CA ARG A 150 -1.04 16.76 0.13
C ARG A 150 -1.75 15.42 0.14
N TYR A 151 -1.11 14.37 0.67
CA TYR A 151 -1.67 13.02 0.65
C TYR A 151 -2.52 12.72 1.90
N GLY A 152 -2.12 13.21 3.07
CA GLY A 152 -2.85 12.99 4.32
C GLY A 152 -4.07 13.87 4.48
N GLU A 153 -3.92 15.19 4.29
CA GLU A 153 -4.99 16.18 4.55
C GLU A 153 -5.86 16.47 3.32
N GLY A 154 -5.26 16.72 2.14
CA GLY A 154 -5.97 17.33 1.00
C GLY A 154 -6.43 18.78 1.30
N LEU A 155 -7.29 19.42 0.50
CA LEU A 155 -7.93 18.96 -0.72
C LEU A 155 -6.89 18.80 -1.84
N SER A 156 -6.75 17.59 -2.35
CA SER A 156 -5.79 17.24 -3.39
C SER A 156 -6.44 16.39 -4.46
N GLY A 157 -5.78 16.30 -5.61
CA GLY A 157 -6.13 15.34 -6.64
C GLY A 157 -4.97 15.06 -7.58
N GLU A 158 -5.12 14.01 -8.37
CA GLU A 158 -4.14 13.55 -9.35
C GLU A 158 -4.77 12.78 -10.50
N ILE A 159 -4.08 12.80 -11.64
CA ILE A 159 -4.39 11.93 -12.78
C ILE A 159 -3.68 10.59 -12.55
N LEU A 160 -4.44 9.52 -12.71
CA LEU A 160 -3.99 8.15 -12.64
C LEU A 160 -3.75 7.65 -14.08
N ASP A 161 -4.64 6.82 -14.63
CA ASP A 161 -4.49 6.31 -16.00
C ASP A 161 -4.62 7.45 -17.00
N ALA A 162 -3.78 7.46 -18.01
CA ALA A 162 -3.86 8.38 -19.14
C ALA A 162 -3.14 7.72 -20.32
N TYR A 163 -3.84 6.86 -21.05
CA TYR A 163 -3.25 6.10 -22.15
C TYR A 163 -4.19 5.97 -23.34
N VAL A 164 -3.60 5.76 -24.51
CA VAL A 164 -4.29 5.36 -25.73
C VAL A 164 -3.98 3.90 -26.04
N PHE A 165 -4.87 3.25 -26.78
CA PHE A 165 -4.67 1.89 -27.24
C PHE A 165 -5.11 1.69 -28.69
N ASP A 166 -4.49 0.71 -29.35
CA ASP A 166 -4.95 0.16 -30.63
C ASP A 166 -4.92 -1.37 -30.55
N ASN A 167 -6.04 -1.99 -30.91
CA ASN A 167 -6.18 -3.42 -31.12
C ASN A 167 -6.11 -3.69 -32.62
N PHE A 168 -5.32 -4.66 -33.04
CA PHE A 168 -5.14 -4.98 -34.46
C PHE A 168 -4.89 -6.47 -34.64
N GLN A 169 -5.08 -6.94 -35.87
CA GLN A 169 -4.87 -8.34 -36.20
C GLN A 169 -3.50 -8.54 -36.84
N ILE A 170 -2.79 -9.59 -36.40
CA ILE A 170 -1.62 -10.11 -37.08
C ILE A 170 -2.02 -11.47 -37.65
N GLY A 171 -2.46 -11.50 -38.92
CA GLY A 171 -3.10 -12.70 -39.47
C GLY A 171 -4.45 -12.98 -38.78
N PRO A 172 -4.71 -14.19 -38.25
CA PRO A 172 -5.99 -14.53 -37.63
C PRO A 172 -6.10 -14.18 -36.14
N VAL A 173 -5.05 -13.62 -35.53
CA VAL A 173 -4.94 -13.45 -34.07
C VAL A 173 -4.91 -11.97 -33.67
N GLU A 174 -5.53 -11.65 -32.53
CA GLU A 174 -5.70 -10.28 -32.04
C GLU A 174 -4.49 -9.86 -31.19
N SER A 175 -4.00 -8.66 -31.43
CA SER A 175 -2.87 -8.04 -30.72
C SER A 175 -3.25 -6.65 -30.27
N SER A 176 -2.61 -6.16 -29.21
CA SER A 176 -2.88 -4.82 -28.68
C SER A 176 -1.60 -4.11 -28.28
N VAL A 177 -1.59 -2.79 -28.48
CA VAL A 177 -0.55 -1.90 -27.97
C VAL A 177 -1.22 -0.78 -27.18
N LYS A 178 -0.67 -0.48 -26.01
CA LYS A 178 -1.06 0.64 -25.14
C LYS A 178 0.13 1.57 -24.95
N VAL A 179 -0.11 2.87 -25.01
CA VAL A 179 0.92 3.90 -24.80
C VAL A 179 0.37 5.00 -23.91
N GLY A 180 1.06 5.28 -22.80
CA GLY A 180 0.67 6.35 -21.86
C GLY A 180 0.96 5.94 -20.43
N ARG A 181 0.24 6.56 -19.47
CA ARG A 181 0.26 6.14 -18.06
C ARG A 181 -0.74 5.03 -17.83
N LEU A 182 -0.26 3.86 -17.44
CA LEU A 182 -1.07 2.70 -17.04
C LEU A 182 -0.32 1.85 -16.03
N ALA A 183 -1.04 0.97 -15.34
CA ALA A 183 -0.47 -0.14 -14.57
C ALA A 183 -0.81 -1.47 -15.27
N ASP A 184 0.21 -2.22 -15.69
CA ASP A 184 0.06 -3.53 -16.35
C ASP A 184 1.01 -4.53 -15.67
N LEU A 185 0.44 -5.33 -14.77
CA LEU A 185 1.16 -6.29 -13.94
C LEU A 185 1.10 -7.70 -14.55
N TRP A 186 2.19 -8.44 -14.43
CA TRP A 186 2.37 -9.84 -14.85
C TRP A 186 2.55 -10.74 -13.63
N GLY A 187 2.37 -12.05 -13.80
CA GLY A 187 2.39 -13.01 -12.69
C GLY A 187 0.98 -13.29 -12.15
N GLU A 188 0.93 -13.97 -11.01
CA GLU A 188 -0.28 -14.53 -10.40
C GLU A 188 -0.49 -14.04 -8.96
N ALA A 189 0.42 -13.23 -8.41
CA ALA A 189 0.35 -12.78 -7.03
C ALA A 189 -0.92 -11.97 -6.69
N ILE A 190 -1.43 -12.21 -5.49
CA ILE A 190 -2.64 -11.59 -4.95
C ILE A 190 -2.27 -10.46 -3.98
N ALA A 191 -1.33 -10.70 -3.06
CA ALA A 191 -1.00 -9.75 -1.99
C ALA A 191 0.52 -9.60 -1.75
N LEU A 192 1.31 -10.64 -2.00
CA LEU A 192 2.74 -10.74 -1.72
C LEU A 192 3.59 -10.39 -2.95
N SER A 193 3.23 -9.29 -3.64
CA SER A 193 3.87 -8.85 -4.89
C SER A 193 5.38 -8.58 -4.77
N ALA A 194 5.88 -8.36 -3.55
CA ALA A 194 7.30 -8.30 -3.22
C ALA A 194 8.09 -9.53 -3.69
N HIS A 195 7.43 -10.67 -3.85
CA HIS A 195 8.02 -11.95 -4.25
C HIS A 195 7.59 -12.44 -5.65
N SER A 196 6.81 -11.63 -6.36
CA SER A 196 6.22 -11.96 -7.67
C SER A 196 7.09 -11.51 -8.84
N VAL A 197 6.77 -12.05 -10.02
CA VAL A 197 7.10 -11.53 -11.34
C VAL A 197 6.65 -10.08 -11.50
N SER A 198 5.57 -9.66 -10.84
CA SER A 198 5.06 -8.27 -10.91
C SER A 198 5.92 -7.23 -10.19
N TYR A 199 6.90 -7.65 -9.40
CA TYR A 199 7.70 -6.75 -8.58
C TYR A 199 8.28 -5.58 -9.38
N ALA A 200 8.06 -4.36 -8.89
CA ALA A 200 8.48 -3.11 -9.52
C ALA A 200 7.92 -2.80 -10.93
N GLN A 201 6.91 -3.54 -11.45
CA GLN A 201 6.21 -3.15 -12.70
C GLN A 201 5.34 -1.90 -12.54
N ALA A 202 4.80 -1.68 -11.35
CA ALA A 202 4.17 -0.44 -10.96
C ALA A 202 4.59 -0.10 -9.52
N PRO A 203 4.76 1.19 -9.18
CA PRO A 203 4.83 1.60 -7.79
C PRO A 203 3.49 1.34 -7.10
N SER A 204 3.51 0.92 -5.84
CA SER A 204 2.27 0.78 -5.07
C SER A 204 1.87 2.08 -4.38
N ASP A 205 0.57 2.32 -4.23
CA ASP A 205 0.03 3.33 -3.33
C ASP A 205 -0.26 2.72 -1.96
N GLY A 206 0.82 2.36 -1.25
CA GLY A 206 0.73 1.76 0.08
C GLY A 206 0.09 2.71 1.10
N TYR A 207 0.26 4.02 0.92
CA TYR A 207 -0.40 4.99 1.81
C TYR A 207 -1.92 4.97 1.65
N LYS A 208 -2.43 5.02 0.41
CA LYS A 208 -3.87 4.86 0.15
C LYS A 208 -4.40 3.54 0.71
N GLY A 209 -3.66 2.44 0.54
CA GLY A 209 -4.04 1.13 1.10
C GLY A 209 -4.16 1.13 2.63
N LEU A 210 -3.43 2.01 3.33
CA LEU A 210 -3.52 2.16 4.79
C LEU A 210 -4.67 3.08 5.22
N VAL A 211 -4.82 4.25 4.61
CA VAL A 211 -5.82 5.26 5.04
C VAL A 211 -7.21 5.03 4.46
N ASN A 212 -7.34 4.23 3.40
CA ASN A 212 -8.61 3.89 2.78
C ASN A 212 -8.77 2.37 2.58
N PRO A 213 -9.20 1.64 3.62
CA PRO A 213 -9.41 0.19 3.55
C PRO A 213 -10.47 -0.27 2.53
N GLY A 214 -11.27 0.66 1.98
CA GLY A 214 -12.25 0.41 0.91
C GLY A 214 -11.75 0.75 -0.50
N ALA A 215 -10.47 1.07 -0.68
CA ALA A 215 -9.91 1.35 -1.99
C ALA A 215 -9.87 0.11 -2.88
N ASP A 216 -10.10 0.29 -4.17
CA ASP A 216 -10.05 -0.83 -5.11
C ASP A 216 -8.61 -1.23 -5.41
N ALA A 217 -8.37 -2.52 -5.67
CA ALA A 217 -7.03 -3.03 -5.99
C ALA A 217 -6.37 -2.27 -7.16
N LYS A 218 -7.16 -1.84 -8.14
CA LYS A 218 -6.71 -1.03 -9.28
C LYS A 218 -6.14 0.33 -8.87
N GLU A 219 -6.57 0.90 -7.75
CA GLU A 219 -6.07 2.18 -7.25
C GLU A 219 -4.76 2.05 -6.48
N LEU A 220 -4.41 0.84 -6.05
CA LEU A 220 -3.19 0.56 -5.28
C LEU A 220 -1.97 0.35 -6.18
N ALA A 221 -2.14 0.22 -7.49
CA ALA A 221 -1.07 0.19 -8.47
C ALA A 221 -1.00 1.53 -9.21
N LEU A 222 0.02 2.34 -8.93
CA LEU A 222 0.14 3.66 -9.51
C LEU A 222 0.55 3.58 -10.98
N PRO A 223 -0.23 4.18 -11.89
CA PRO A 223 0.09 4.16 -13.31
C PRO A 223 1.29 5.07 -13.63
N ILE A 224 2.13 4.57 -14.53
CA ILE A 224 3.35 5.23 -15.00
C ILE A 224 3.45 5.13 -16.52
N GLY A 225 4.13 6.11 -17.12
CA GLY A 225 4.43 6.19 -18.54
C GLY A 225 5.16 4.96 -19.06
N GLN A 226 4.48 4.21 -19.93
CA GLN A 226 5.02 3.02 -20.57
C GLN A 226 4.39 2.75 -21.95
N ILE A 227 5.05 1.86 -22.69
CA ILE A 227 4.52 1.17 -23.85
C ILE A 227 4.32 -0.29 -23.42
N SER A 228 3.10 -0.81 -23.53
CA SER A 228 2.80 -2.22 -23.29
C SER A 228 2.21 -2.84 -24.56
N GLY A 229 2.75 -3.98 -24.96
CA GLY A 229 2.33 -4.75 -26.12
C GLY A 229 1.97 -6.18 -25.75
N LYS A 230 0.86 -6.67 -26.30
CA LYS A 230 0.41 -8.07 -26.19
C LYS A 230 0.17 -8.58 -27.60
N PHE A 231 1.02 -9.49 -28.05
CA PHE A 231 1.00 -10.03 -29.41
C PHE A 231 0.68 -11.51 -29.36
N GLN A 232 -0.53 -11.87 -29.73
CA GLN A 232 -0.89 -13.28 -29.85
C GLN A 232 -0.16 -13.85 -31.09
N LEU A 233 0.78 -14.77 -30.86
CA LEU A 233 1.60 -15.37 -31.93
C LEU A 233 0.89 -16.60 -32.54
N THR A 234 0.18 -17.35 -31.70
CA THR A 234 -0.67 -18.49 -32.08
C THR A 234 -1.94 -18.48 -31.23
N SER A 235 -2.89 -19.39 -31.48
CA SER A 235 -4.09 -19.52 -30.64
C SER A 235 -3.79 -19.78 -29.16
N GLU A 236 -2.62 -20.34 -28.84
CA GLU A 236 -2.23 -20.70 -27.47
C GLU A 236 -1.07 -19.85 -26.92
N LEU A 237 -0.27 -19.19 -27.77
CA LEU A 237 0.95 -18.47 -27.37
C LEU A 237 0.81 -16.97 -27.58
N THR A 238 1.06 -16.20 -26.52
CA THR A 238 1.10 -14.74 -26.52
C THR A 238 2.47 -14.23 -26.08
N LEU A 239 3.04 -13.31 -26.84
CA LEU A 239 4.22 -12.52 -26.46
C LEU A 239 3.78 -11.25 -25.74
N LEU A 240 4.46 -10.92 -24.65
CA LEU A 240 4.31 -9.70 -23.87
C LEU A 240 5.59 -8.87 -24.02
N ALA A 241 5.45 -7.56 -24.19
CA ALA A 241 6.55 -6.62 -24.20
C ALA A 241 6.17 -5.36 -23.44
N GLN A 242 7.08 -4.84 -22.62
CA GLN A 242 6.91 -3.60 -21.87
C GLN A 242 8.19 -2.77 -21.93
N TYR A 243 8.03 -1.46 -22.09
CA TYR A 243 9.11 -0.48 -21.96
C TYR A 243 8.59 0.73 -21.18
N PHE A 244 9.31 1.14 -20.13
CA PHE A 244 8.93 2.26 -19.27
C PHE A 244 9.79 3.49 -19.60
N TYR A 245 9.12 4.65 -19.66
CA TYR A 245 9.75 5.96 -19.86
C TYR A 245 9.39 6.96 -18.76
N GLU A 246 8.69 6.51 -17.71
CA GLU A 246 8.46 7.26 -16.48
C GLU A 246 8.76 6.38 -15.25
N TRP A 247 9.43 6.97 -14.27
CA TRP A 247 9.68 6.34 -12.98
C TRP A 247 9.00 7.13 -11.85
N LYS A 248 8.49 6.39 -10.86
CA LYS A 248 7.89 6.92 -9.63
C LYS A 248 8.19 5.97 -8.47
N PRO A 249 8.38 6.49 -7.25
CA PRO A 249 8.53 5.67 -6.06
C PRO A 249 7.17 5.09 -5.62
N THR A 250 7.22 3.95 -4.94
CA THR A 250 6.12 3.45 -4.12
C THR A 250 5.82 4.48 -3.02
N ARG A 251 4.54 4.78 -2.81
CA ARG A 251 4.10 5.65 -1.72
C ARG A 251 3.93 4.83 -0.45
N VAL A 252 4.49 5.31 0.64
CA VAL A 252 4.18 4.80 1.99
C VAL A 252 3.62 5.93 2.84
N ALA A 253 3.07 5.60 4.01
CA ALA A 253 2.68 6.61 4.98
C ALA A 253 3.92 7.42 5.40
N GLU A 254 3.83 8.75 5.27
CA GLU A 254 4.94 9.65 5.58
C GLU A 254 5.26 9.62 7.06
N GLY A 255 6.53 9.89 7.38
CA GLY A 255 7.03 9.83 8.74
C GLY A 255 6.25 10.73 9.70
N GLY A 256 6.06 10.23 10.92
CA GLY A 256 5.40 10.95 12.01
C GLY A 256 3.87 11.06 11.87
N THR A 257 3.28 10.52 10.81
CA THR A 257 1.81 10.39 10.68
C THR A 257 1.29 9.16 11.43
N TYR A 258 -0.02 9.12 11.71
CA TYR A 258 -0.64 8.03 12.48
C TYR A 258 -0.37 6.62 11.92
N LEU A 259 -0.25 6.46 10.60
CA LEU A 259 0.08 5.15 9.99
C LEU A 259 1.53 5.11 9.45
N GLY A 260 2.35 6.11 9.75
CA GLY A 260 3.78 6.14 9.44
C GLY A 260 4.57 5.28 10.43
N GLY A 261 5.37 4.35 9.93
CA GLY A 261 6.03 3.36 10.80
C GLY A 261 7.34 3.82 11.45
N THR A 262 7.87 5.00 11.08
CA THR A 262 8.94 5.74 11.76
C THR A 262 8.73 7.24 11.53
N ASP A 263 9.45 8.11 12.23
CA ASP A 263 9.21 9.55 12.18
C ASP A 263 9.92 10.28 11.02
N PHE A 264 10.98 9.70 10.45
CA PHE A 264 11.90 10.42 9.54
C PHE A 264 11.93 9.89 8.09
N ILE A 265 11.11 8.90 7.76
CA ILE A 265 11.13 8.27 6.43
C ILE A 265 10.47 9.15 5.35
N LEU A 266 11.02 9.07 4.14
CA LEU A 266 10.52 9.61 2.86
C LEU A 266 10.64 11.13 2.66
N GLU A 267 9.63 11.75 2.04
CA GLU A 267 9.63 13.12 1.51
C GLU A 267 8.95 14.10 2.47
N GLY A 268 8.19 13.57 3.42
CA GLY A 268 7.42 14.33 4.40
C GLY A 268 8.29 15.07 5.42
N PRO A 269 9.02 14.36 6.31
CA PRO A 269 9.78 14.95 7.40
C PRO A 269 10.89 15.90 6.93
N ASP A 270 11.24 16.90 7.73
CA ASP A 270 12.31 17.85 7.41
C ASP A 270 13.69 17.35 7.88
N ARG A 271 13.71 16.51 8.92
CA ARG A 271 14.93 16.09 9.59
C ARG A 271 14.79 14.78 10.37
N PHE A 272 15.92 14.13 10.62
CA PHE A 272 16.04 12.94 11.45
C PHE A 272 16.88 13.25 12.70
N SER A 273 16.36 12.95 13.90
CA SER A 273 17.04 13.24 15.17
C SER A 273 17.98 12.10 15.59
N LEU A 274 19.28 12.40 15.69
CA LEU A 274 20.28 11.47 16.22
C LEU A 274 20.47 11.62 17.74
N ALA A 275 20.46 12.86 18.21
CA ALA A 275 20.61 13.22 19.61
C ALA A 275 19.89 14.56 19.86
N PRO A 276 19.64 14.93 21.13
CA PRO A 276 19.07 16.26 21.45
C PRO A 276 19.86 17.37 20.75
N GLY A 277 19.21 18.13 19.86
CA GLY A 277 19.84 19.20 19.09
C GLY A 277 20.77 18.77 17.92
N LEU A 278 20.90 17.47 17.64
CA LEU A 278 21.71 16.94 16.52
C LEU A 278 20.81 16.24 15.50
N PHE A 279 20.73 16.84 14.31
CA PHE A 279 19.85 16.39 13.24
C PHE A 279 20.59 16.11 11.94
N LEU A 280 20.07 15.17 11.16
CA LEU A 280 20.32 15.06 9.73
C LEU A 280 19.18 15.76 8.98
N ALA A 281 19.49 16.63 8.03
CA ALA A 281 18.49 17.23 7.17
C ALA A 281 17.97 16.23 6.12
N ASN A 282 16.68 16.29 5.82
CA ASN A 282 16.12 15.49 4.74
C ASN A 282 16.62 16.00 3.38
N GLY A 283 17.43 15.19 2.71
CA GLY A 283 17.92 15.43 1.37
C GLY A 283 16.99 14.88 0.27
N GLY A 284 15.82 14.35 0.64
CA GLY A 284 14.76 13.90 -0.25
C GLY A 284 15.08 12.62 -1.02
N VAL A 285 14.29 12.40 -2.07
CA VAL A 285 14.44 11.25 -2.98
C VAL A 285 15.59 11.50 -3.95
N LYS A 286 16.57 10.59 -3.96
CA LYS A 286 17.55 10.52 -5.04
C LYS A 286 16.89 9.86 -6.25
N LYS A 287 16.18 10.68 -7.04
CA LYS A 287 15.42 10.23 -8.20
C LYS A 287 16.33 9.49 -9.22
N PRO A 288 15.99 8.25 -9.60
CA PRO A 288 16.59 7.56 -10.74
C PRO A 288 16.24 8.22 -12.08
N ASN A 289 16.79 7.69 -13.16
CA ASN A 289 16.36 8.06 -14.51
C ASN A 289 14.93 7.57 -14.77
N ASP A 290 14.15 8.34 -15.53
CA ASP A 290 12.73 8.01 -15.80
C ASP A 290 12.54 6.80 -16.74
N GLY A 291 13.55 6.43 -17.53
CA GLY A 291 13.45 5.33 -18.51
C GLY A 291 14.65 4.39 -18.48
N GLY A 292 14.49 3.25 -19.15
CA GLY A 292 15.49 2.18 -19.21
C GLY A 292 14.99 0.86 -18.62
N ASP A 293 13.88 0.88 -17.90
CA ASP A 293 13.21 -0.34 -17.44
C ASP A 293 12.43 -0.98 -18.60
N TRP A 294 12.51 -2.30 -18.73
CA TRP A 294 11.84 -3.05 -19.78
C TRP A 294 11.59 -4.50 -19.38
N GLY A 295 10.71 -5.16 -20.12
CA GLY A 295 10.40 -6.56 -19.93
C GLY A 295 9.92 -7.22 -21.20
N VAL A 296 10.19 -8.51 -21.30
CA VAL A 296 9.56 -9.41 -22.26
C VAL A 296 9.05 -10.64 -21.52
N GLY A 297 7.97 -11.21 -22.03
CA GLY A 297 7.46 -12.45 -21.49
C GLY A 297 6.59 -13.20 -22.48
N THR A 298 6.22 -14.41 -22.12
CA THR A 298 5.25 -15.20 -22.88
C THR A 298 4.17 -15.71 -21.95
N ARG A 299 2.97 -15.92 -22.51
CA ARG A 299 1.89 -16.69 -21.90
C ARG A 299 1.49 -17.77 -22.88
N TRP A 300 1.63 -19.02 -22.46
CA TRP A 300 1.31 -20.20 -23.23
C TRP A 300 0.19 -20.97 -22.56
N ARG A 301 -0.88 -21.26 -23.31
CA ARG A 301 -2.05 -22.01 -22.84
C ARG A 301 -2.22 -23.32 -23.60
N PRO A 302 -1.33 -24.30 -23.39
CA PRO A 302 -1.43 -25.54 -24.11
C PRO A 302 -2.62 -26.37 -23.66
N THR A 303 -3.34 -26.92 -24.62
CA THR A 303 -4.48 -27.84 -24.38
C THR A 303 -4.17 -28.99 -23.41
N TRP A 304 -2.93 -29.54 -23.43
CA TRP A 304 -2.54 -30.62 -22.51
C TRP A 304 -2.39 -30.17 -21.06
N PHE A 305 -2.10 -28.90 -20.81
CA PHE A 305 -1.93 -28.38 -19.45
C PHE A 305 -3.25 -27.90 -18.87
N ASP A 306 -4.20 -27.44 -19.70
CA ASP A 306 -5.46 -26.85 -19.27
C ASP A 306 -5.25 -25.76 -18.20
N GLY A 307 -4.40 -24.80 -18.56
CA GLY A 307 -3.91 -23.72 -17.69
C GLY A 307 -3.01 -22.77 -18.47
N THR A 308 -2.39 -21.82 -17.79
CA THR A 308 -1.43 -20.88 -18.39
C THR A 308 -0.03 -21.11 -17.81
N ILE A 309 0.97 -21.16 -18.68
CA ILE A 309 2.40 -21.13 -18.34
C ILE A 309 2.95 -19.78 -18.81
N GLY A 310 3.51 -19.02 -17.88
CA GLY A 310 4.17 -17.75 -18.14
C GLY A 310 5.69 -17.86 -18.03
N THR A 311 6.44 -17.17 -18.90
CA THR A 311 7.88 -16.97 -18.74
C THR A 311 8.23 -15.51 -18.92
N TYR A 312 9.19 -14.99 -18.16
CA TYR A 312 9.44 -13.56 -18.08
C TYR A 312 10.94 -13.25 -17.91
N TYR A 313 11.38 -12.19 -18.58
CA TYR A 313 12.68 -11.55 -18.36
C TYR A 313 12.48 -10.04 -18.27
N ARG A 314 13.04 -9.41 -17.23
CA ARG A 314 12.87 -7.97 -16.98
C ARG A 314 14.16 -7.35 -16.46
N GLU A 315 14.40 -6.10 -16.82
CA GLU A 315 15.36 -5.22 -16.16
C GLU A 315 14.61 -4.00 -15.64
N PHE A 316 14.80 -3.65 -14.37
CA PHE A 316 14.03 -2.60 -13.72
C PHE A 316 14.82 -1.84 -12.66
N THR A 317 14.31 -0.67 -12.32
CA THR A 317 14.77 0.16 -11.22
C THR A 317 13.87 -0.07 -10.01
N GLU A 318 14.46 -0.18 -8.82
CA GLU A 318 13.72 -0.37 -7.59
C GLU A 318 12.71 0.77 -7.39
N ARG A 319 11.54 0.45 -6.83
CA ARG A 319 10.49 1.45 -6.51
C ARG A 319 10.22 1.58 -5.03
N THR A 320 10.72 0.63 -4.23
CA THR A 320 10.69 0.70 -2.77
C THR A 320 11.98 1.38 -2.28
N PRO A 321 11.89 2.35 -1.37
CA PRO A 321 13.07 3.10 -0.91
C PRO A 321 13.98 2.25 -0.03
N THR A 322 15.27 2.58 -0.03
CA THR A 322 16.19 2.35 1.09
C THR A 322 16.66 3.70 1.62
N VAL A 323 16.82 3.85 2.94
CA VAL A 323 17.32 5.10 3.53
C VAL A 323 18.85 5.06 3.62
N SER A 324 19.49 6.12 3.15
CA SER A 324 20.93 6.36 3.28
C SER A 324 21.17 7.54 4.19
N LEU A 325 21.83 7.31 5.33
CA LEU A 325 22.26 8.36 6.23
C LEU A 325 23.66 8.82 5.84
N ASP A 326 23.86 10.12 5.68
CA ASP A 326 25.16 10.76 5.47
C ASP A 326 25.52 11.53 6.74
N LEU A 327 26.13 10.83 7.69
CA LEU A 327 26.50 11.41 8.97
C LEU A 327 27.55 12.51 8.84
N ALA A 328 28.40 12.46 7.81
CA ALA A 328 29.46 13.44 7.58
C ALA A 328 28.89 14.78 7.09
N ASN A 329 27.93 14.74 6.16
CA ASN A 329 27.29 15.95 5.62
C ASN A 329 26.02 16.35 6.38
N ARG A 330 25.63 15.58 7.40
CA ARG A 330 24.40 15.77 8.19
C ARG A 330 23.14 15.76 7.35
N GLN A 331 23.02 14.78 6.46
CA GLN A 331 21.86 14.61 5.57
C GLN A 331 21.40 13.16 5.54
N TYR A 332 20.20 12.90 5.04
CA TYR A 332 19.77 11.56 4.65
C TYR A 332 18.95 11.61 3.36
N HIS A 333 18.92 10.50 2.62
CA HIS A 333 18.20 10.40 1.35
C HIS A 333 17.47 9.06 1.23
N ALA A 334 16.35 9.07 0.50
CA ALA A 334 15.76 7.84 -0.03
C ALA A 334 16.43 7.49 -1.36
N ILE A 335 16.97 6.27 -1.46
CA ILE A 335 17.70 5.77 -2.63
C ILE A 335 16.97 4.56 -3.25
N TYR A 336 17.15 4.39 -4.56
CA TYR A 336 16.46 3.41 -5.39
C TYR A 336 17.44 2.82 -6.40
N PRO A 337 18.12 1.72 -6.06
CA PRO A 337 19.10 1.10 -6.95
C PRO A 337 18.49 0.71 -8.32
N ASP A 338 19.23 0.93 -9.41
CA ASP A 338 18.78 0.69 -10.79
C ASP A 338 19.35 -0.60 -11.39
N LYS A 339 18.78 -1.13 -12.48
CA LYS A 339 19.31 -2.30 -13.22
C LYS A 339 19.30 -3.61 -12.43
N ALA A 340 18.26 -3.82 -11.62
CA ALA A 340 17.93 -5.14 -11.13
C ALA A 340 17.36 -5.98 -12.28
N LYS A 341 17.68 -7.28 -12.33
CA LYS A 341 17.18 -8.19 -13.37
C LYS A 341 16.32 -9.27 -12.75
N LEU A 342 15.27 -9.68 -13.44
CA LEU A 342 14.36 -10.72 -12.99
C LEU A 342 14.11 -11.73 -14.11
N MET A 343 14.21 -13.00 -13.75
CA MET A 343 13.81 -14.16 -14.55
C MET A 343 12.69 -14.87 -13.81
N GLY A 344 11.56 -15.08 -14.47
CA GLY A 344 10.36 -15.61 -13.83
C GLY A 344 9.66 -16.68 -14.64
N ILE A 345 9.05 -17.63 -13.95
CA ILE A 345 8.07 -18.58 -14.49
C ILE A 345 6.81 -18.44 -13.67
N SER A 346 5.64 -18.38 -14.31
CA SER A 346 4.35 -18.49 -13.64
C SER A 346 3.54 -19.68 -14.17
N LEU A 347 2.71 -20.26 -13.32
CA LEU A 347 1.73 -21.29 -13.67
C LEU A 347 0.40 -20.88 -13.05
N SER A 348 -0.69 -20.94 -13.82
CA SER A 348 -2.03 -20.81 -13.26
C SER A 348 -2.98 -21.85 -13.85
N LYS A 349 -3.72 -22.51 -12.97
CA LYS A 349 -4.62 -23.61 -13.31
C LYS A 349 -5.70 -23.81 -12.27
N ASN A 350 -6.88 -24.29 -12.68
CA ASN A 350 -7.87 -24.82 -11.76
C ASN A 350 -7.55 -26.29 -11.41
N ILE A 351 -7.38 -26.60 -10.13
CA ILE A 351 -7.09 -27.95 -9.63
C ILE A 351 -8.20 -28.33 -8.65
N GLY A 352 -9.09 -29.24 -9.06
CA GLY A 352 -10.16 -29.73 -8.18
C GLY A 352 -11.13 -28.65 -7.70
N GLY A 353 -11.41 -27.63 -8.51
CA GLY A 353 -12.26 -26.50 -8.15
C GLY A 353 -11.53 -25.34 -7.47
N VAL A 354 -10.24 -25.49 -7.16
CA VAL A 354 -9.40 -24.43 -6.59
C VAL A 354 -8.64 -23.73 -7.71
N SER A 355 -8.76 -22.40 -7.81
CA SER A 355 -7.89 -21.62 -8.70
C SER A 355 -6.52 -21.48 -8.05
N THR A 356 -5.48 -22.02 -8.67
CA THR A 356 -4.13 -22.09 -8.11
C THR A 356 -3.13 -21.37 -9.00
N GLY A 357 -2.28 -20.54 -8.39
CA GLY A 357 -1.15 -19.86 -9.02
C GLY A 357 0.18 -20.28 -8.38
N LEU A 358 1.23 -20.47 -9.18
CA LEU A 358 2.61 -20.67 -8.73
C LEU A 358 3.52 -19.72 -9.50
N GLU A 359 4.46 -19.09 -8.81
CA GLU A 359 5.56 -18.34 -9.42
C GLU A 359 6.90 -18.79 -8.87
N LEU A 360 7.89 -18.91 -9.77
CA LEU A 360 9.29 -19.11 -9.45
C LEU A 360 10.06 -17.93 -10.02
N VAL A 361 10.77 -17.20 -9.16
CA VAL A 361 11.43 -15.95 -9.55
C VAL A 361 12.88 -15.96 -9.08
N HIS A 362 13.80 -15.68 -10.01
CA HIS A 362 15.19 -15.41 -9.72
C HIS A 362 15.47 -13.93 -10.01
N ARG A 363 16.02 -13.22 -9.04
CA ARG A 363 16.47 -11.83 -9.19
C ARG A 363 17.98 -11.76 -9.11
N GLN A 364 18.56 -10.94 -9.96
CA GLN A 364 19.98 -10.64 -9.97
C GLN A 364 20.22 -9.17 -9.69
N ASN A 365 21.22 -8.89 -8.88
CA ASN A 365 21.63 -7.54 -8.52
C ASN A 365 20.45 -6.67 -7.98
N THR A 366 19.45 -7.27 -7.33
CA THR A 366 18.33 -6.54 -6.71
C THR A 366 18.80 -5.88 -5.40
N ALA A 367 18.10 -4.84 -4.96
CA ALA A 367 18.41 -4.20 -3.69
C ALA A 367 18.06 -5.11 -2.50
N PHE A 368 18.96 -5.14 -1.53
CA PHE A 368 18.72 -5.77 -0.24
C PHE A 368 18.53 -4.75 0.87
N ASN A 369 17.81 -5.15 1.92
CA ASN A 369 17.68 -4.40 3.16
C ASN A 369 19.08 -4.04 3.69
N SER A 370 19.31 -2.73 3.79
CA SER A 370 20.63 -2.16 4.03
C SER A 370 20.63 -1.19 5.20
N THR A 371 21.75 -1.13 5.90
CA THR A 371 22.06 -0.09 6.89
C THR A 371 23.21 0.75 6.35
N ILE A 372 22.94 2.01 6.04
CA ILE A 372 23.90 2.92 5.39
C ILE A 372 24.06 4.18 6.24
N THR A 373 25.30 4.50 6.62
CA THR A 373 25.64 5.62 7.52
C THR A 373 26.71 6.57 6.97
N ASP A 374 27.21 6.30 5.78
CA ASP A 374 28.28 7.05 5.11
C ASP A 374 27.80 7.82 3.86
N GLY A 375 26.49 7.89 3.62
CA GLY A 375 25.90 8.57 2.46
C GLY A 375 25.98 7.79 1.14
N ALA A 376 26.34 6.49 1.16
CA ALA A 376 26.35 5.67 -0.05
C ALA A 376 24.97 5.60 -0.73
N LYS A 377 24.96 5.56 -2.07
CA LYS A 377 23.74 5.74 -2.87
C LYS A 377 23.15 4.46 -3.47
N GLU A 378 23.74 3.32 -3.17
CA GLU A 378 23.35 2.01 -3.72
C GLU A 378 22.94 1.00 -2.65
N GLY A 379 23.55 1.04 -1.45
CA GLY A 379 23.35 0.00 -0.44
C GLY A 379 23.89 -1.37 -0.85
N ALA A 380 23.42 -2.41 -0.17
CA ALA A 380 23.71 -3.80 -0.49
C ALA A 380 22.84 -4.29 -1.65
N ARG A 381 23.44 -5.02 -2.58
CA ARG A 381 22.76 -5.63 -3.72
C ARG A 381 23.12 -7.10 -3.82
N GLY A 382 22.24 -7.91 -4.37
CA GLY A 382 22.52 -9.34 -4.49
C GLY A 382 21.54 -10.12 -5.35
N ASP A 383 21.71 -11.43 -5.33
CA ASP A 383 20.89 -12.37 -6.08
C ASP A 383 19.96 -13.12 -5.11
N SER A 384 18.70 -13.30 -5.49
CA SER A 384 17.68 -13.96 -4.66
C SER A 384 16.75 -14.86 -5.47
N ASN A 385 16.21 -15.88 -4.79
CA ASN A 385 15.18 -16.77 -5.32
C ASN A 385 13.89 -16.62 -4.52
N HIS A 386 12.77 -16.72 -5.22
CA HIS A 386 11.45 -16.62 -4.63
C HIS A 386 10.55 -17.73 -5.18
N VAL A 387 9.69 -18.23 -4.31
CA VAL A 387 8.57 -19.11 -4.65
C VAL A 387 7.32 -18.45 -4.10
N LEU A 388 6.29 -18.30 -4.92
CA LEU A 388 4.99 -17.79 -4.50
C LEU A 388 3.92 -18.77 -4.94
N LEU A 389 3.09 -19.21 -4.00
CA LEU A 389 1.97 -20.12 -4.24
C LEU A 389 0.71 -19.43 -3.76
N ASN A 390 -0.31 -19.33 -4.60
CA ASN A 390 -1.63 -18.88 -4.20
C ASN A 390 -2.73 -19.84 -4.59
N ALA A 391 -3.84 -19.73 -3.86
CA ALA A 391 -5.03 -20.52 -4.05
C ALA A 391 -6.27 -19.69 -3.70
N ILE A 392 -7.29 -19.77 -4.56
CA ILE A 392 -8.63 -19.23 -4.32
C ILE A 392 -9.61 -20.39 -4.38
N TYR A 393 -10.26 -20.68 -3.26
CA TYR A 393 -11.29 -21.68 -3.14
C TYR A 393 -12.65 -21.01 -2.93
N ALA A 394 -13.49 -21.11 -3.95
CA ALA A 394 -14.88 -20.69 -3.90
C ALA A 394 -15.74 -21.84 -3.32
N MET A 395 -16.33 -21.58 -2.17
CA MET A 395 -17.21 -22.50 -1.45
C MET A 395 -18.67 -22.21 -1.79
N GLY A 396 -19.42 -23.26 -2.10
CA GLY A 396 -20.86 -23.19 -2.29
C GLY A 396 -21.66 -23.01 -0.98
N PRO A 397 -22.99 -22.98 -1.08
CA PRO A 397 -23.87 -22.78 0.07
C PRO A 397 -23.81 -23.95 1.06
N ASN A 398 -23.99 -23.63 2.34
CA ASN A 398 -24.19 -24.61 3.41
C ASN A 398 -25.16 -24.05 4.47
N SER A 399 -25.27 -24.68 5.65
CA SER A 399 -26.19 -24.23 6.69
C SER A 399 -25.80 -22.92 7.38
N ILE A 400 -24.62 -22.36 7.06
CA ILE A 400 -24.08 -21.15 7.68
C ILE A 400 -24.09 -20.00 6.69
N TRP A 401 -23.68 -20.18 5.43
CA TRP A 401 -23.56 -19.13 4.42
C TRP A 401 -24.06 -19.57 3.04
N ASP A 402 -24.36 -18.61 2.15
CA ASP A 402 -24.78 -18.88 0.76
C ASP A 402 -23.59 -19.09 -0.18
N SER A 403 -22.48 -18.42 0.11
CA SER A 403 -21.19 -18.65 -0.53
C SER A 403 -20.05 -18.17 0.35
N ALA A 404 -18.83 -18.66 0.11
CA ALA A 404 -17.66 -18.09 0.76
C ALA A 404 -16.42 -18.19 -0.13
N ASN A 405 -15.50 -17.24 0.01
CA ASN A 405 -14.20 -17.32 -0.63
C ASN A 405 -13.11 -17.50 0.42
N LEU A 406 -12.26 -18.50 0.24
CA LEU A 406 -10.99 -18.62 0.95
C LEU A 406 -9.86 -18.35 -0.04
N THR A 407 -9.12 -17.28 0.18
CA THR A 407 -7.93 -16.91 -0.57
C THR A 407 -6.72 -17.09 0.32
N GLY A 408 -5.68 -17.73 -0.20
CA GLY A 408 -4.41 -17.90 0.48
C GLY A 408 -3.25 -17.68 -0.47
N GLU A 409 -2.19 -17.08 0.05
CA GLU A 409 -0.90 -16.94 -0.63
C GLU A 409 0.23 -17.21 0.36
N LEU A 410 1.25 -17.94 -0.10
CA LEU A 410 2.45 -18.26 0.65
C LEU A 410 3.64 -17.90 -0.23
N ALA A 411 4.54 -17.10 0.31
CA ALA A 411 5.79 -16.76 -0.32
C ALA A 411 6.97 -17.28 0.51
N TYR A 412 7.95 -17.82 -0.20
CA TYR A 412 9.28 -18.13 0.30
C TYR A 412 10.30 -17.28 -0.45
N SER A 413 11.27 -16.72 0.27
CA SER A 413 12.38 -16.00 -0.33
C SER A 413 13.69 -16.41 0.30
N ARG A 414 14.74 -16.48 -0.52
CA ARG A 414 16.10 -16.77 -0.12
C ARG A 414 17.06 -15.90 -0.88
N TRP A 415 18.03 -15.31 -0.19
CA TRP A 415 19.16 -14.65 -0.85
C TRP A 415 20.33 -15.61 -1.01
N ASP A 416 20.94 -15.61 -2.19
CA ASP A 416 22.04 -16.50 -2.54
C ASP A 416 23.38 -15.86 -2.19
N LYS A 417 23.62 -14.67 -2.72
CA LYS A 417 24.86 -13.92 -2.55
C LYS A 417 24.60 -12.43 -2.56
N VAL A 418 25.49 -11.69 -1.91
CA VAL A 418 25.62 -10.25 -2.05
C VAL A 418 26.64 -9.99 -3.16
N THR A 419 26.26 -9.21 -4.17
CA THR A 419 27.08 -8.88 -5.33
C THR A 419 27.85 -7.58 -5.14
N SER A 420 27.33 -6.65 -4.34
CA SER A 420 27.99 -5.39 -3.99
C SER A 420 27.42 -4.80 -2.70
N GLY A 421 28.17 -3.90 -2.06
CA GLY A 421 27.73 -3.25 -0.82
C GLY A 421 27.62 -4.18 0.39
N GLU A 422 28.48 -5.19 0.48
CA GLU A 422 28.52 -6.17 1.57
C GLU A 422 28.53 -5.51 2.96
N GLN A 423 29.26 -4.41 3.12
CA GLN A 423 29.34 -3.65 4.37
C GLN A 423 28.01 -3.03 4.82
N TYR A 424 27.06 -2.84 3.90
CA TYR A 424 25.74 -2.28 4.18
C TYR A 424 24.69 -3.35 4.44
N PHE A 425 24.98 -4.62 4.13
CA PHE A 425 23.96 -5.66 4.15
C PHE A 425 23.55 -5.99 5.59
N ASN A 426 22.25 -5.83 5.89
CA ASN A 426 21.72 -5.92 7.25
C ASN A 426 21.52 -7.37 7.73
N ARG A 427 22.51 -8.25 7.58
CA ARG A 427 22.41 -9.67 7.94
C ARG A 427 22.40 -9.94 9.44
N CYS A 428 21.79 -11.07 9.82
CA CYS A 428 21.86 -11.58 11.18
C CYS A 428 23.25 -12.16 11.47
N GLU A 429 24.13 -11.32 12.02
CA GLU A 429 25.45 -11.67 12.54
C GLU A 429 25.66 -11.00 13.91
N ASN A 430 26.73 -11.38 14.62
CA ASN A 430 27.17 -10.75 15.87
C ASN A 430 26.09 -10.72 16.98
N GLY A 431 25.33 -11.80 17.12
CA GLY A 431 24.31 -11.95 18.17
C GLY A 431 22.96 -11.32 17.83
N ARG A 432 22.78 -10.72 16.64
CA ARG A 432 21.48 -10.28 16.15
C ARG A 432 20.63 -11.46 15.68
N SER A 433 19.35 -11.44 16.00
CA SER A 433 18.34 -12.39 15.54
C SER A 433 17.27 -11.71 14.68
N ALA A 434 16.44 -12.49 14.00
CA ALA A 434 15.31 -11.98 13.22
C ALA A 434 14.41 -11.03 14.05
N ASP A 435 14.26 -11.28 15.36
CA ASP A 435 13.48 -10.42 16.28
C ASP A 435 14.04 -8.98 16.39
N THR A 436 15.32 -8.78 16.03
CA THR A 436 16.00 -7.47 16.00
C THR A 436 16.03 -6.83 14.60
N GLY A 437 15.25 -7.37 13.65
CA GLY A 437 15.04 -6.79 12.32
C GLY A 437 16.19 -7.02 11.32
N CYS A 438 17.16 -7.90 11.64
CA CYS A 438 18.18 -8.30 10.67
C CYS A 438 17.65 -9.33 9.67
N VAL A 439 18.28 -9.39 8.50
CA VAL A 439 17.97 -10.30 7.40
C VAL A 439 18.46 -11.71 7.68
N THR A 440 17.57 -12.69 7.52
CA THR A 440 17.90 -14.12 7.58
C THR A 440 18.19 -14.68 6.19
N ARG A 441 18.77 -15.88 6.11
CA ARG A 441 19.02 -16.56 4.82
C ARG A 441 17.73 -16.84 4.04
N ASP A 442 16.74 -17.30 4.78
CA ASP A 442 15.45 -17.78 4.30
C ASP A 442 14.35 -17.01 5.03
N ALA A 443 13.28 -16.66 4.32
CA ALA A 443 12.12 -16.00 4.89
C ALA A 443 10.81 -16.52 4.27
N TRP A 444 9.77 -16.59 5.10
CA TRP A 444 8.43 -17.04 4.74
C TRP A 444 7.41 -15.96 5.08
N GLN A 445 6.47 -15.71 4.18
CA GLN A 445 5.37 -14.77 4.37
C GLN A 445 4.07 -15.38 3.89
N THR A 446 2.96 -15.07 4.56
CA THR A 446 1.63 -15.54 4.14
C THR A 446 0.63 -14.40 4.09
N PHE A 447 -0.35 -14.56 3.20
CA PHE A 447 -1.59 -13.83 3.18
C PHE A 447 -2.74 -14.85 3.21
N LEU A 448 -3.73 -14.61 4.06
CA LEU A 448 -4.96 -15.38 4.15
C LEU A 448 -6.14 -14.42 4.19
N GLN A 449 -7.20 -14.74 3.47
CA GLN A 449 -8.47 -14.02 3.51
C GLN A 449 -9.63 -15.00 3.43
N PHE A 450 -10.56 -14.89 4.38
CA PHE A 450 -11.84 -15.61 4.35
C PHE A 450 -12.99 -14.62 4.28
N SER A 451 -13.92 -14.87 3.36
CA SER A 451 -15.02 -13.95 3.06
C SER A 451 -16.33 -14.69 2.78
N PRO A 452 -17.10 -15.08 3.82
CA PRO A 452 -18.43 -15.64 3.65
C PRO A 452 -19.47 -14.56 3.34
N THR A 453 -20.49 -14.94 2.58
CA THR A 453 -21.55 -14.05 2.08
C THR A 453 -22.92 -14.68 2.30
N TRP A 454 -23.86 -13.83 2.71
CA TRP A 454 -25.28 -14.08 2.85
C TRP A 454 -26.04 -13.15 1.90
N THR A 455 -26.84 -13.73 1.03
CA THR A 455 -27.56 -13.03 -0.03
C THR A 455 -29.03 -12.85 0.32
N GLY A 456 -29.60 -11.70 0.00
CA GLY A 456 -31.01 -11.41 0.22
C GLY A 456 -31.45 -11.51 1.69
N VAL A 457 -30.58 -11.16 2.64
CA VAL A 457 -30.89 -11.14 4.08
C VAL A 457 -32.09 -10.23 4.35
N TRP A 458 -32.15 -9.11 3.65
CA TRP A 458 -33.33 -8.26 3.50
C TRP A 458 -33.53 -7.92 2.02
N PRO A 459 -34.70 -7.38 1.60
CA PRO A 459 -34.91 -6.98 0.22
C PRO A 459 -33.84 -6.01 -0.27
N GLY A 460 -33.04 -6.45 -1.25
CA GLY A 460 -31.93 -5.69 -1.82
C GLY A 460 -30.65 -5.65 -0.97
N TRP A 461 -30.58 -6.37 0.15
CA TRP A 461 -29.42 -6.36 1.04
C TRP A 461 -28.70 -7.71 1.09
N ASP A 462 -27.40 -7.65 0.81
CA ASP A 462 -26.46 -8.74 1.02
C ASP A 462 -25.51 -8.39 2.17
N ILE A 463 -25.00 -9.40 2.87
CA ILE A 463 -24.01 -9.24 3.93
C ILE A 463 -22.79 -10.08 3.57
N THR A 464 -21.61 -9.47 3.64
CA THR A 464 -20.33 -10.17 3.51
C THR A 464 -19.46 -9.85 4.72
N THR A 465 -18.94 -10.87 5.39
CA THR A 465 -17.86 -10.65 6.36
C THR A 465 -16.51 -10.90 5.69
N LYS A 466 -15.47 -10.27 6.20
CA LYS A 466 -14.10 -10.43 5.72
C LYS A 466 -13.18 -10.51 6.92
N ALA A 467 -12.35 -11.55 6.97
CA ALA A 467 -11.21 -11.64 7.86
C ALA A 467 -9.96 -11.83 6.99
N SER A 468 -8.92 -11.04 7.23
CA SER A 468 -7.64 -11.16 6.54
C SER A 468 -6.47 -11.09 7.49
N TYR A 469 -5.41 -11.83 7.15
CA TYR A 469 -4.17 -11.91 7.90
C TYR A 469 -3.00 -11.92 6.91
N ASN A 470 -2.05 -11.01 7.07
CA ASN A 470 -0.80 -10.95 6.32
C ASN A 470 0.33 -10.90 7.34
N ALA A 471 1.30 -11.82 7.29
CA ALA A 471 2.45 -11.74 8.17
C ALA A 471 3.66 -12.53 7.65
N GLY A 472 4.86 -12.10 8.05
CA GLY A 472 6.04 -12.96 8.00
C GLY A 472 5.94 -14.06 9.05
N ILE A 473 6.08 -15.31 8.62
CA ILE A 473 5.95 -16.50 9.47
C ILE A 473 7.27 -16.85 10.13
N LYS A 474 8.37 -16.75 9.38
CA LYS A 474 9.69 -17.17 9.83
C LYS A 474 10.76 -16.49 9.00
N GLY A 475 11.77 -15.93 9.67
CA GLY A 475 12.84 -15.18 9.05
C GLY A 475 12.41 -13.84 8.48
N ASN A 476 13.40 -13.00 8.19
CA ASN A 476 13.25 -11.68 7.61
C ASN A 476 13.83 -11.66 6.21
N SER A 477 13.02 -11.22 5.24
CA SER A 477 13.41 -11.22 3.84
C SER A 477 14.57 -10.26 3.57
N ALA A 478 15.46 -10.65 2.66
CA ALA A 478 16.55 -9.78 2.22
C ALA A 478 16.07 -8.67 1.28
N VAL A 479 15.00 -8.90 0.51
CA VAL A 479 14.55 -7.94 -0.52
C VAL A 479 13.65 -6.86 0.07
N LEU A 480 13.62 -5.70 -0.59
CA LEU A 480 12.77 -4.58 -0.19
C LEU A 480 11.29 -4.94 -0.30
N GLY A 481 10.51 -4.55 0.71
CA GLY A 481 9.09 -4.89 0.81
C GLY A 481 8.78 -6.36 1.10
N GLY A 482 9.80 -7.21 1.26
CA GLY A 482 9.62 -8.57 1.77
C GLY A 482 9.29 -8.58 3.26
N GLY A 483 8.56 -9.60 3.72
CA GLY A 483 8.08 -9.69 5.10
C GLY A 483 9.17 -9.86 6.17
N ASN A 484 8.81 -9.48 7.39
CA ASN A 484 9.55 -9.71 8.63
C ASN A 484 8.81 -10.72 9.51
N GLU A 485 9.53 -11.61 10.18
CA GLU A 485 9.00 -12.60 11.11
C GLU A 485 8.14 -11.93 12.19
N HIS A 486 6.94 -12.43 12.44
CA HIS A 486 5.97 -11.87 13.39
C HIS A 486 5.53 -10.42 13.09
N ALA A 487 5.81 -9.89 11.90
CA ALA A 487 5.36 -8.58 11.48
C ALA A 487 4.35 -8.67 10.33
N GLY A 488 3.39 -7.75 10.29
CA GLY A 488 2.30 -7.79 9.33
C GLY A 488 1.06 -7.00 9.77
N SER A 489 -0.11 -7.47 9.36
CA SER A 489 -1.40 -6.83 9.65
C SER A 489 -2.53 -7.85 9.62
N TYR A 490 -3.59 -7.57 10.38
CA TYR A 490 -4.83 -8.31 10.31
C TYR A 490 -6.03 -7.35 10.28
N SER A 491 -7.12 -7.83 9.69
CA SER A 491 -8.35 -7.06 9.58
C SER A 491 -9.55 -7.98 9.70
N MET A 492 -10.60 -7.48 10.35
CA MET A 492 -11.88 -8.15 10.48
C MET A 492 -12.99 -7.13 10.26
N GLY A 493 -13.94 -7.43 9.39
CA GLY A 493 -15.03 -6.52 9.10
C GLY A 493 -16.27 -7.18 8.53
N VAL A 494 -17.32 -6.38 8.45
CA VAL A 494 -18.61 -6.72 7.85
C VAL A 494 -18.98 -5.63 6.86
N THR A 495 -19.52 -6.02 5.72
CA THR A 495 -20.05 -5.14 4.69
C THR A 495 -21.49 -5.50 4.44
N PHE A 496 -22.35 -4.48 4.44
CA PHE A 496 -23.74 -4.56 4.03
C PHE A 496 -23.84 -3.91 2.66
N THR A 497 -24.22 -4.68 1.66
CA THR A 497 -24.32 -4.21 0.27
C THR A 497 -25.78 -4.05 -0.10
N TYR A 498 -26.17 -2.83 -0.47
CA TYR A 498 -27.52 -2.51 -0.93
C TYR A 498 -27.56 -2.41 -2.46
N ASN A 499 -28.47 -3.17 -3.08
CA ASN A 499 -28.72 -3.25 -4.52
C ASN A 499 -27.45 -3.45 -5.36
N GLN A 500 -26.45 -4.17 -4.82
CA GLN A 500 -25.17 -4.47 -5.49
C GLN A 500 -24.36 -3.22 -5.91
N GLN A 501 -24.67 -2.04 -5.36
CA GLN A 501 -24.05 -0.77 -5.75
C GLN A 501 -23.49 0.01 -4.56
N GLN A 502 -24.13 -0.09 -3.40
CA GLN A 502 -23.78 0.69 -2.21
C GLN A 502 -23.27 -0.22 -1.10
N ASP A 503 -22.02 -0.02 -0.71
CA ASP A 503 -21.39 -0.76 0.37
C ASP A 503 -21.31 0.08 1.64
N PHE A 504 -21.75 -0.50 2.75
CA PHE A 504 -21.61 0.04 4.10
C PHE A 504 -20.77 -0.94 4.92
N SER A 505 -19.52 -0.58 5.21
CA SER A 505 -18.56 -1.46 5.87
C SER A 505 -18.17 -0.95 7.25
N ILE A 506 -18.00 -1.87 8.19
CA ILE A 506 -17.33 -1.62 9.47
C ILE A 506 -16.17 -2.62 9.57
N ALA A 507 -14.97 -2.13 9.83
CA ALA A 507 -13.78 -2.97 9.97
C ALA A 507 -12.90 -2.53 11.14
N TYR A 508 -12.33 -3.50 11.85
CA TYR A 508 -11.20 -3.32 12.75
C TYR A 508 -9.92 -3.71 12.00
N ASN A 509 -8.93 -2.83 12.00
CA ASN A 509 -7.63 -3.06 11.37
C ASN A 509 -6.53 -2.86 12.40
N ASP A 510 -5.55 -3.74 12.39
CA ASP A 510 -4.44 -3.70 13.33
C ASP A 510 -3.19 -4.38 12.74
N TYR A 511 -2.05 -4.15 13.38
CA TYR A 511 -0.73 -4.44 12.86
C TYR A 511 0.06 -5.34 13.81
N LEU A 512 1.04 -6.03 13.24
CA LEU A 512 1.93 -6.92 13.97
C LEU A 512 3.35 -6.42 13.75
N ALA A 513 4.10 -6.34 14.84
CA ALA A 513 5.54 -6.10 14.83
C ALA A 513 6.11 -6.50 16.19
N THR A 514 7.42 -6.67 16.26
CA THR A 514 8.13 -6.95 17.50
C THR A 514 9.20 -5.89 17.75
N HIS A 515 9.56 -5.71 19.01
CA HIS A 515 10.68 -4.85 19.40
C HIS A 515 11.29 -5.33 20.72
N GLU A 516 12.53 -4.90 20.96
CA GLU A 516 13.20 -5.04 22.24
C GLU A 516 13.30 -3.68 22.92
N THR A 517 13.23 -3.66 24.25
CA THR A 517 13.42 -2.44 25.05
C THR A 517 14.67 -2.51 25.89
N GLY A 518 15.40 -1.39 25.97
CA GLY A 518 16.49 -1.21 26.93
C GLY A 518 15.99 -1.06 28.37
N ALA A 519 16.94 -0.97 29.32
CA ALA A 519 16.62 -0.78 30.75
C ALA A 519 15.87 0.53 31.06
N ASN A 520 15.93 1.51 30.14
CA ASN A 520 15.20 2.77 30.20
C ASN A 520 13.75 2.66 29.65
N GLY A 521 13.33 1.48 29.19
CA GLY A 521 12.01 1.24 28.60
C GLY A 521 11.82 1.85 27.21
N LEU A 522 12.90 2.26 26.54
CA LEU A 522 12.89 2.72 25.15
C LEU A 522 13.25 1.58 24.20
N ILE A 523 12.75 1.65 22.97
CA ILE A 523 13.05 0.70 21.90
C ILE A 523 14.56 0.72 21.62
N SER A 524 15.18 -0.46 21.69
CA SER A 524 16.60 -0.67 21.34
C SER A 524 16.77 -1.38 19.99
N ALA A 525 15.78 -2.17 19.59
CA ALA A 525 15.72 -2.84 18.29
C ALA A 525 14.26 -3.04 17.90
N SER A 526 13.97 -2.99 16.60
CA SER A 526 12.62 -3.15 16.04
C SER A 526 12.65 -4.14 14.88
N ASN A 527 11.58 -4.90 14.74
CA ASN A 527 11.37 -5.81 13.62
C ASN A 527 9.95 -5.61 13.08
N GLY A 528 9.87 -5.17 11.83
CA GLY A 528 8.64 -4.63 11.25
C GLY A 528 8.38 -3.16 11.63
N GLN A 529 7.37 -2.57 10.99
CA GLN A 529 6.93 -1.20 11.25
C GLN A 529 6.19 -1.14 12.60
N GLN A 530 6.53 -0.19 13.46
CA GLN A 530 6.00 -0.12 14.83
C GLN A 530 4.60 0.51 14.87
N LEU A 531 3.60 -0.28 14.43
CA LEU A 531 2.19 0.12 14.31
C LEU A 531 1.24 -0.74 15.18
N GLN A 532 1.79 -1.67 15.97
CA GLN A 532 1.06 -2.73 16.69
C GLN A 532 0.20 -2.25 17.88
N ASP A 533 0.17 -0.94 18.14
CA ASP A 533 -0.68 -0.29 19.14
C ASP A 533 -1.66 0.72 18.51
N ARG A 534 -1.78 0.65 17.17
CA ARG A 534 -2.55 1.58 16.35
C ARG A 534 -3.82 0.94 15.80
N GLY A 535 -4.28 -0.16 16.42
CA GLY A 535 -5.54 -0.78 16.11
C GLY A 535 -6.67 0.25 16.07
N TRP A 536 -7.46 0.22 15.00
CA TRP A 536 -8.46 1.25 14.73
C TRP A 536 -9.72 0.68 14.08
N LEU A 537 -10.85 1.29 14.42
CA LEU A 537 -12.17 0.96 13.87
C LEU A 537 -12.51 1.97 12.79
N VAL A 538 -12.94 1.50 11.63
CA VAL A 538 -13.35 2.34 10.50
C VAL A 538 -14.73 1.97 10.00
N PHE A 539 -15.54 2.98 9.75
CA PHE A 539 -16.76 2.90 8.95
C PHE A 539 -16.44 3.43 7.55
N THR A 540 -16.88 2.71 6.52
CA THR A 540 -16.73 3.11 5.11
C THR A 540 -18.09 3.05 4.42
N TYR A 541 -18.43 4.11 3.69
CA TYR A 541 -19.47 4.10 2.67
C TYR A 541 -18.80 4.18 1.29
N LYS A 542 -19.20 3.30 0.37
CA LYS A 542 -18.75 3.31 -1.03
C LYS A 542 -19.96 3.23 -1.94
N ASN A 543 -19.96 4.02 -3.00
CA ASN A 543 -20.94 3.94 -4.07
C ASN A 543 -20.25 4.13 -5.41
N THR A 544 -20.50 3.22 -6.35
CA THR A 544 -19.99 3.29 -7.71
C THR A 544 -21.13 3.57 -8.68
N PHE A 545 -20.96 4.61 -9.47
CA PHE A 545 -21.85 5.05 -10.53
C PHE A 545 -21.22 4.66 -11.86
N GLU A 546 -21.84 3.66 -12.49
CA GLU A 546 -21.71 3.26 -13.91
C GLU A 546 -21.65 4.37 -14.96
#